data_AF-A0A553RDP0-F1
#
_entry.id   AF-A0A553RDP0-F1
#
_cell.length_a   1.000
_cell.length_b   1.000
_cell.length_c   1.000
_cell.angle_alpha   90.00
_cell.angle_beta   90.00
_cell.angle_gamma   90.00
#
_symmetry.space_group_name_H-M   'P 1'
#
loop_
_entity.id
_entity.type
_entity.pdbx_description
1 polymer ?
#
loop_
_entity_poly.entity_id
_entity_poly.type
_entity_poly.pdbx_seq_one_letter_code
_entity_poly.pdbx_strand_id
1 'polypeptide(L)'
;MEVSESVMKGLQTLADPSLFDLKSFILFTEVAFDSLLSPRGESALANQDLKHIDPITLKSCHTAATTFILEGIKHNVDKSTMGSCLEDLRFSTERVDIFYTSFQKNKTALECLLSSIDSCPPHVTDVTWRLEYCLKVGLLLLLFYVNALDISCLFSQQNSHVHKVNQPSYLISLNTEKGGTSSHINFNCTMEQLQDLVGKMKDAAKSLERATQA
;
A
#
# COMPACT_ATOMS: atom_id res chain seq x y z
N MET A 1 5.22 5.16 -22.73
CA MET A 1 5.83 5.85 -21.59
C MET A 1 6.08 7.28 -22.01
N GLU A 2 5.46 8.25 -21.34
CA GLU A 2 5.66 9.67 -21.65
C GLU A 2 6.62 10.23 -20.62
N VAL A 3 7.79 10.69 -21.07
CA VAL A 3 8.85 11.21 -20.20
C VAL A 3 8.91 12.71 -20.38
N SER A 4 8.93 13.47 -19.28
CA SER A 4 8.99 14.94 -19.36
C SER A 4 10.30 15.44 -19.98
N GLU A 5 10.26 16.62 -20.60
CA GLU A 5 11.42 17.18 -21.32
C GLU A 5 12.66 17.35 -20.42
N SER A 6 12.47 17.65 -19.13
CA SER A 6 13.56 17.76 -18.15
C SER A 6 14.23 16.41 -17.89
N VAL A 7 13.44 15.34 -17.79
CA VAL A 7 13.95 13.97 -17.62
C VAL A 7 14.65 13.49 -18.88
N MET A 8 14.12 13.80 -20.07
CA MET A 8 14.79 13.51 -21.34
C MET A 8 16.17 14.15 -21.42
N LYS A 9 16.31 15.44 -21.06
CA LYS A 9 17.60 16.15 -21.05
C LYS A 9 18.60 15.53 -20.06
N GLY A 10 18.13 15.13 -18.88
CA GLY A 10 18.97 14.45 -17.89
C GLY A 10 19.45 13.09 -18.38
N LEU A 11 18.58 12.31 -19.02
CA LEU A 11 18.94 11.01 -19.61
C LEU A 11 19.85 11.14 -20.83
N GLN A 12 19.65 12.13 -21.69
CA GLN A 12 20.56 12.43 -22.81
C GLN A 12 21.97 12.79 -22.32
N THR A 13 22.07 13.51 -21.20
CA THR A 13 23.37 13.81 -20.56
C THR A 13 24.03 12.54 -20.02
N LEU A 14 23.25 11.61 -19.46
CA LEU A 14 23.72 10.30 -19.01
C LEU A 14 24.15 9.38 -20.19
N ALA A 15 23.54 9.56 -21.36
CA ALA A 15 23.88 8.81 -22.57
C ALA A 15 25.24 9.21 -23.16
N ASP A 16 25.70 10.44 -22.89
CA ASP A 16 26.91 11.02 -23.48
C ASP A 16 28.19 10.28 -22.98
N PRO A 17 28.93 9.61 -23.89
CA PRO A 17 30.17 8.91 -23.54
C PRO A 17 31.31 9.82 -23.09
N SER A 18 31.26 11.11 -23.43
CA SER A 18 32.29 12.09 -23.04
C SER A 18 32.17 12.51 -21.58
N LEU A 19 30.96 12.47 -21.02
CA LEU A 19 30.66 12.79 -19.63
C LEU A 19 30.66 11.55 -18.74
N PHE A 20 30.09 10.45 -19.24
CA PHE A 20 30.04 9.18 -18.54
C PHE A 20 30.75 8.12 -19.37
N ASP A 21 31.92 7.65 -18.94
CA ASP A 21 32.50 6.43 -19.52
C ASP A 21 31.67 5.20 -19.15
N LEU A 22 31.93 4.05 -19.79
CA LEU A 22 31.13 2.85 -19.55
C LEU A 22 31.17 2.41 -18.08
N LYS A 23 32.33 2.58 -17.40
CA LYS A 23 32.49 2.25 -15.98
C LYS A 23 31.66 3.19 -15.08
N SER A 24 31.73 4.50 -15.32
CA SER A 24 30.93 5.48 -14.58
C SER A 24 29.44 5.27 -14.82
N PHE A 25 29.04 4.90 -16.04
CA PHE A 25 27.64 4.58 -16.37
C PHE A 25 27.12 3.36 -15.59
N ILE A 26 27.90 2.27 -15.53
CA ILE A 26 27.53 1.07 -14.76
C ILE A 26 27.37 1.43 -13.28
N LEU A 27 28.37 2.09 -12.69
CA LEU A 27 28.36 2.50 -11.29
C LEU A 27 27.20 3.44 -10.98
N PHE A 28 26.95 4.43 -11.86
CA PHE A 28 25.84 5.35 -11.73
C PHE A 28 24.49 4.61 -11.75
N THR A 29 24.33 3.65 -12.67
CA THR A 29 23.10 2.86 -12.79
C THR A 29 22.84 2.07 -11.51
N GLU A 30 23.86 1.41 -10.96
CA GLU A 30 23.76 0.70 -9.69
C GLU A 30 23.36 1.64 -8.55
N VAL A 31 24.02 2.79 -8.42
CA VAL A 31 23.69 3.81 -7.40
C VAL A 31 22.26 4.34 -7.57
N ALA A 32 21.78 4.53 -8.80
CA ALA A 32 20.42 4.97 -9.06
C ALA A 32 19.39 3.94 -8.54
N PHE A 33 19.59 2.64 -8.82
CA PHE A 33 18.72 1.59 -8.29
C PHE A 33 18.83 1.44 -6.77
N ASP A 34 20.04 1.45 -6.22
CA ASP A 34 20.26 1.33 -4.78
C ASP A 34 19.66 2.50 -4.00
N SER A 35 19.70 3.71 -4.56
CA SER A 35 19.10 4.89 -3.95
C SER A 35 17.58 4.79 -3.80
N LEU A 36 16.91 4.11 -4.75
CA LEU A 36 15.46 3.86 -4.70
C LEU A 36 15.11 2.78 -3.67
N LEU A 37 15.94 1.74 -3.56
CA LEU A 37 15.72 0.64 -2.63
C LEU A 37 16.11 1.01 -1.18
N SER A 38 17.04 1.94 -1.01
CA SER A 38 17.56 2.38 0.29
C SER A 38 17.61 3.91 0.39
N PRO A 39 16.47 4.58 0.64
CA PRO A 39 16.38 6.05 0.70
C PRO A 39 17.19 6.69 1.83
N ARG A 40 17.86 5.90 2.68
CA ARG A 40 18.64 6.37 3.85
C ARG A 40 20.09 6.70 3.54
N GLY A 41 20.51 6.62 2.28
CA GLY A 41 21.89 6.84 1.84
C GLY A 41 22.08 8.07 0.96
N GLU A 42 21.87 9.29 1.49
CA GLU A 42 22.26 10.55 0.81
C GLU A 42 23.78 10.61 0.46
N SER A 43 24.57 9.64 0.92
CA SER A 43 26.01 9.49 0.67
C SER A 43 26.38 8.54 -0.49
N ALA A 44 25.44 7.96 -1.24
CA ALA A 44 25.77 7.00 -2.32
C ALA A 44 26.41 7.67 -3.55
N LEU A 45 26.19 8.98 -3.76
CA LEU A 45 26.83 9.76 -4.83
C LEU A 45 28.27 10.19 -4.48
N ALA A 46 28.76 9.88 -3.27
CA ALA A 46 30.11 10.23 -2.81
C ALA A 46 31.17 9.16 -3.14
N ASN A 47 30.89 8.23 -4.07
CA ASN A 47 31.88 7.29 -4.56
C ASN A 47 33.00 8.05 -5.28
N GLN A 48 34.27 7.72 -4.97
CA GLN A 48 35.45 8.44 -5.45
C GLN A 48 35.54 8.50 -6.98
N ASP A 49 34.95 7.53 -7.67
CA ASP A 49 35.02 7.37 -9.12
C ASP A 49 34.08 8.30 -9.90
N LEU A 50 33.06 8.88 -9.26
CA LEU A 50 32.14 9.84 -9.90
C LEU A 50 32.53 11.31 -9.66
N LYS A 51 33.61 11.58 -8.91
CA LYS A 51 34.07 12.95 -8.57
C LYS A 51 34.52 13.79 -9.75
N HIS A 52 34.82 13.16 -10.89
CA HIS A 52 35.21 13.88 -12.12
C HIS A 52 34.03 14.62 -12.77
N ILE A 53 32.79 14.21 -12.46
CA ILE A 53 31.57 14.75 -13.06
C ILE A 53 31.05 15.89 -12.19
N ASP A 54 30.59 16.97 -12.83
CA ASP A 54 30.00 18.11 -12.14
C ASP A 54 28.82 17.67 -11.24
N PRO A 55 28.81 18.02 -9.94
CA PRO A 55 27.76 17.57 -9.03
C PRO A 55 26.34 18.02 -9.41
N ILE A 56 26.20 19.12 -10.15
CA ILE A 56 24.89 19.60 -10.61
C ILE A 56 24.34 18.68 -11.70
N THR A 57 25.17 18.34 -12.70
CA THR A 57 24.78 17.40 -13.76
C THR A 57 24.53 16.00 -13.20
N LEU A 58 25.34 15.54 -12.25
CA LEU A 58 25.14 14.24 -11.59
C LEU A 58 23.79 14.15 -10.88
N LYS A 59 23.40 15.18 -10.10
CA LYS A 59 22.09 15.23 -9.42
C LYS A 59 20.93 15.30 -10.40
N SER A 60 21.07 16.07 -11.47
CA SER A 60 20.07 16.16 -12.53
C SER A 60 19.87 14.80 -13.22
N CYS A 61 20.97 14.13 -13.59
CA CYS A 61 20.95 12.79 -14.17
C CYS A 61 20.33 11.78 -13.20
N HIS A 62 20.69 11.84 -11.92
CA HIS A 62 20.13 10.94 -10.89
C HIS A 62 18.62 11.12 -10.75
N THR A 63 18.15 12.37 -10.68
CA THR A 63 16.71 12.68 -10.63
C THR A 63 15.98 12.17 -11.88
N ALA A 64 16.57 12.37 -13.07
CA ALA A 64 16.00 11.89 -14.32
C ALA A 64 15.96 10.36 -14.38
N ALA A 65 17.05 9.68 -14.03
CA ALA A 65 17.17 8.23 -14.06
C ALA A 65 16.21 7.57 -13.06
N THR A 66 16.16 8.05 -11.82
CA THR A 66 15.24 7.52 -10.80
C THR A 66 13.78 7.72 -11.20
N THR A 67 13.42 8.88 -11.76
CA THR A 67 12.08 9.13 -12.29
C THR A 67 11.74 8.17 -13.42
N PHE A 68 12.65 7.97 -14.38
CA PHE A 68 12.46 7.04 -15.49
C PHE A 68 12.30 5.60 -15.02
N ILE A 69 13.11 5.17 -14.04
CA ILE A 69 13.00 3.83 -13.45
C ILE A 69 11.62 3.63 -12.83
N LEU A 70 11.16 4.57 -12.00
CA LEU A 70 9.85 4.47 -11.34
C LEU A 70 8.70 4.46 -12.35
N GLU A 71 8.77 5.30 -13.38
CA GLU A 71 7.76 5.35 -14.45
C GLU A 71 7.74 4.05 -15.27
N GLY A 72 8.92 3.47 -15.53
CA GLY A 72 9.08 2.19 -16.21
C GLY A 72 8.52 1.01 -15.41
N ILE A 73 8.72 1.00 -14.08
CA ILE A 73 8.12 0.01 -13.18
C ILE A 73 6.60 0.16 -13.16
N LYS A 74 6.10 1.40 -12.99
CA LYS A 74 4.67 1.72 -12.95
C LYS A 74 3.91 1.22 -14.19
N HIS A 75 4.50 1.36 -15.37
CA HIS A 75 3.89 0.94 -16.63
C HIS A 75 4.21 -0.51 -17.03
N ASN A 76 4.96 -1.25 -16.21
CA ASN A 76 5.42 -2.61 -16.51
C ASN A 76 6.06 -2.73 -17.91
N VAL A 77 6.97 -1.80 -18.23
CA VAL A 77 7.54 -1.67 -19.58
C VAL A 77 8.36 -2.91 -19.96
N ASP A 78 8.15 -3.40 -21.18
CA ASP A 78 8.85 -4.54 -21.78
C ASP A 78 10.20 -4.11 -22.40
N LYS A 79 11.07 -5.10 -22.71
CA LYS A 79 12.42 -4.84 -23.23
C LYS A 79 12.40 -4.00 -24.51
N SER A 80 11.46 -4.26 -25.42
CA SER A 80 11.35 -3.52 -26.68
C SER A 80 11.01 -2.05 -26.44
N THR A 81 9.98 -1.77 -25.65
CA THR A 81 9.53 -0.40 -25.39
C THR A 81 10.57 0.41 -24.62
N MET A 82 11.23 -0.19 -23.62
CA MET A 82 12.30 0.50 -22.90
C MET A 82 13.54 0.71 -23.76
N GLY A 83 13.89 -0.29 -24.58
CA GLY A 83 15.00 -0.20 -25.53
C GLY A 83 14.82 0.94 -26.52
N SER A 84 13.69 0.98 -27.23
CA SER A 84 13.40 2.05 -28.19
C SER A 84 13.41 3.44 -27.55
N CYS A 85 12.84 3.58 -26.34
CA CYS A 85 12.84 4.86 -25.63
C CYS A 85 14.25 5.33 -25.24
N LEU A 86 15.12 4.43 -24.78
CA LEU A 86 16.51 4.77 -24.45
C LEU A 86 17.36 5.03 -25.71
N GLU A 87 17.11 4.32 -26.80
CA GLU A 87 17.76 4.55 -28.10
C GLU A 87 17.41 5.92 -28.66
N ASP A 88 16.14 6.36 -28.54
CA ASP A 88 15.71 7.72 -28.89
C ASP A 88 16.44 8.79 -28.06
N LEU A 89 16.84 8.45 -26.84
CA LEU A 89 17.63 9.29 -25.93
C LEU A 89 19.15 9.18 -26.14
N ARG A 90 19.60 8.55 -27.25
CA ARG A 90 21.01 8.39 -27.66
C ARG A 90 21.83 7.37 -26.87
N PHE A 91 21.18 6.43 -26.17
CA PHE A 91 21.91 5.32 -25.55
C PHE A 91 22.45 4.38 -26.64
N SER A 92 23.67 3.88 -26.45
CA SER A 92 24.17 2.76 -27.24
C SER A 92 23.48 1.47 -26.82
N THR A 93 23.42 0.49 -27.73
CA THR A 93 22.84 -0.84 -27.45
C THR A 93 23.45 -1.50 -26.21
N GLU A 94 24.77 -1.35 -26.01
CA GLU A 94 25.47 -1.83 -24.81
C GLU A 94 24.94 -1.19 -23.51
N ARG A 95 24.72 0.14 -23.49
CA ARG A 95 24.17 0.83 -22.32
C ARG A 95 22.73 0.45 -22.06
N VAL A 96 21.93 0.28 -23.12
CA VAL A 96 20.53 -0.18 -23.01
C VAL A 96 20.48 -1.56 -22.36
N ASP A 97 21.32 -2.50 -22.80
CA ASP A 97 21.35 -3.85 -22.24
C ASP A 97 21.80 -3.86 -20.77
N ILE A 98 22.83 -3.08 -20.42
CA ILE A 98 23.28 -2.90 -19.03
C ILE A 98 22.14 -2.34 -18.16
N PHE A 99 21.50 -1.26 -18.63
CA PHE A 99 20.42 -0.62 -17.90
C PHE A 99 19.22 -1.55 -17.72
N TYR A 100 18.81 -2.26 -18.77
CA TYR A 100 17.71 -3.22 -18.73
C TYR A 100 18.00 -4.39 -17.81
N THR A 101 19.24 -4.87 -17.78
CA THR A 101 19.65 -5.97 -16.87
C THR A 101 19.54 -5.53 -15.40
N SER A 102 20.02 -4.32 -15.07
CA SER A 102 19.87 -3.75 -13.72
C SER A 102 18.42 -3.46 -13.36
N PHE A 103 17.61 -3.01 -14.32
CA PHE A 103 16.17 -2.83 -14.14
C PHE A 103 15.48 -4.14 -13.80
N GLN A 104 15.71 -5.19 -14.59
CA GLN A 104 15.07 -6.48 -14.40
C GLN A 104 15.49 -7.14 -13.08
N LYS A 105 16.76 -6.99 -12.67
CA LYS A 105 17.28 -7.48 -11.39
C LYS A 105 16.54 -6.86 -10.20
N ASN A 106 16.25 -5.57 -10.25
CA ASN A 106 15.66 -4.81 -9.15
C ASN A 106 14.12 -4.67 -9.25
N LYS A 107 13.52 -5.09 -10.36
CA LYS A 107 12.10 -4.90 -10.68
C LYS A 107 11.16 -5.36 -9.57
N THR A 108 11.27 -6.61 -9.12
CA THR A 108 10.38 -7.16 -8.09
C THR A 108 10.48 -6.42 -6.76
N ALA A 109 11.69 -5.98 -6.38
CA ALA A 109 11.88 -5.21 -5.15
C ALA A 109 11.25 -3.81 -5.25
N LEU A 110 11.41 -3.13 -6.39
CA LEU A 110 10.77 -1.84 -6.64
C LEU A 110 9.24 -1.94 -6.75
N GLU A 111 8.71 -2.98 -7.36
CA GLU A 111 7.26 -3.27 -7.40
C GLU A 111 6.70 -3.46 -5.99
N CYS A 112 7.39 -4.22 -5.14
CA CYS A 112 7.03 -4.35 -3.73
C CYS A 112 7.04 -3.00 -3.00
N LEU A 113 8.09 -2.17 -3.19
CA LEU A 113 8.15 -0.85 -2.57
C LEU A 113 7.02 0.06 -3.04
N LEU A 114 6.74 0.12 -4.35
CA LEU A 114 5.65 0.93 -4.88
C LEU A 114 4.29 0.45 -4.39
N SER A 115 4.06 -0.87 -4.30
CA SER A 115 2.82 -1.43 -3.72
C SER A 115 2.61 -1.00 -2.26
N SER A 116 3.69 -0.73 -1.52
CA SER A 116 3.62 -0.25 -0.15
C SER A 116 3.38 1.26 -0.04
N ILE A 117 3.79 2.04 -1.05
CA ILE A 117 3.69 3.51 -1.09
C ILE A 117 2.34 3.95 -1.67
N ASP A 118 1.83 3.30 -2.71
CA ASP A 118 0.56 3.64 -3.38
C ASP A 118 -0.68 3.12 -2.63
N SER A 119 -0.51 2.84 -1.33
CA SER A 119 -1.56 2.27 -0.50
C SER A 119 -2.55 3.38 -0.14
N CYS A 120 -3.68 3.42 -0.85
CA CYS A 120 -4.90 4.00 -0.31
C CYS A 120 -5.18 3.39 1.09
N PRO A 121 -5.74 4.17 2.03
CA PRO A 121 -6.15 3.61 3.31
C PRO A 121 -7.13 2.44 3.06
N PRO A 122 -7.15 1.40 3.91
CA PRO A 122 -8.08 0.30 3.75
C PRO A 122 -9.50 0.82 3.58
N HIS A 123 -10.16 0.43 2.49
CA HIS A 123 -11.51 0.88 2.19
C HIS A 123 -12.50 -0.25 2.44
N VAL A 124 -13.70 0.09 2.93
CA VAL A 124 -14.75 -0.90 3.20
C VAL A 124 -15.38 -1.32 1.87
N THR A 125 -15.32 -2.60 1.53
CA THR A 125 -15.90 -3.17 0.31
C THR A 125 -17.27 -3.77 0.54
N ASP A 126 -17.48 -4.38 1.71
CA ASP A 126 -18.73 -5.06 2.06
C ASP A 126 -19.02 -4.97 3.55
N VAL A 127 -20.31 -5.06 3.90
CA VAL A 127 -20.78 -5.03 5.29
C VAL A 127 -21.80 -6.13 5.50
N THR A 128 -21.49 -7.04 6.42
CA THR A 128 -22.43 -8.05 6.89
C THR A 128 -22.82 -7.77 8.34
N TRP A 129 -24.08 -8.03 8.69
CA TRP A 129 -24.58 -7.79 10.03
C TRP A 129 -25.49 -8.93 10.49
N ARG A 130 -25.52 -9.16 11.80
CA ARG A 130 -26.41 -10.13 12.45
C ARG A 130 -26.91 -9.59 13.78
N LEU A 131 -28.18 -9.85 14.10
CA LEU A 131 -28.76 -9.53 15.40
C LEU A 131 -28.59 -10.75 16.32
N GLU A 132 -27.89 -10.56 17.43
CA GLU A 132 -27.70 -11.56 18.48
C GLU A 132 -28.56 -11.22 19.69
N TYR A 133 -29.28 -12.22 20.19
CA TYR A 133 -30.14 -12.08 21.36
C TYR A 133 -29.68 -13.03 22.48
N CYS A 134 -29.03 -12.47 23.50
CA CYS A 134 -28.59 -13.23 24.67
C CYS A 134 -29.72 -13.35 25.69
N LEU A 135 -30.44 -14.48 25.63
CA LEU A 135 -31.43 -14.88 26.62
C LEU A 135 -30.77 -15.47 27.87
N LYS A 136 -31.24 -15.10 29.07
CA LYS A 136 -30.83 -15.79 30.30
C LYS A 136 -31.48 -17.17 30.33
N VAL A 137 -30.66 -18.23 30.38
CA VAL A 137 -31.09 -19.63 30.57
C VAL A 137 -31.58 -19.89 32.02
N GLY A 138 -32.26 -18.91 32.61
CA GLY A 138 -33.01 -19.05 33.87
C GLY A 138 -34.52 -18.98 33.66
N LEU A 139 -34.99 -18.27 32.62
CA LEU A 139 -36.42 -18.19 32.30
C LEU A 139 -36.93 -19.40 31.51
N LEU A 140 -36.08 -20.00 30.66
CA LEU A 140 -36.49 -21.19 29.92
C LEU A 140 -36.74 -22.38 30.85
N LEU A 141 -35.92 -22.53 31.91
CA LEU A 141 -36.09 -23.58 32.91
C LEU A 141 -37.37 -23.40 33.73
N LEU A 142 -37.82 -22.17 34.04
CA LEU A 142 -39.07 -21.94 34.76
C LEU A 142 -40.32 -22.38 33.99
N LEU A 143 -40.31 -22.32 32.66
CA LEU A 143 -41.42 -22.84 31.84
C LEU A 143 -41.47 -24.37 31.82
N PHE A 144 -40.34 -25.05 32.10
CA PHE A 144 -40.30 -26.50 32.31
C PHE A 144 -40.49 -26.89 33.80
N TYR A 145 -40.30 -25.97 34.74
CA TYR A 145 -40.29 -26.22 36.18
C TYR A 145 -41.67 -26.30 36.86
N VAL A 146 -42.77 -26.32 36.11
CA VAL A 146 -44.07 -26.71 36.68
C VAL A 146 -44.22 -28.25 36.72
N ASN A 147 -43.30 -29.02 36.12
CA ASN A 147 -43.43 -30.50 36.03
C ASN A 147 -42.18 -31.33 36.35
N ALA A 148 -41.26 -30.85 37.18
CA ALA A 148 -40.29 -31.76 37.81
C ALA A 148 -39.62 -31.09 39.01
N LEU A 149 -40.09 -31.45 40.19
CA LEU A 149 -39.27 -31.39 41.39
C LEU A 149 -38.06 -32.31 41.15
N ASP A 150 -36.88 -31.88 41.60
CA ASP A 150 -35.65 -32.66 41.76
C ASP A 150 -34.63 -32.65 40.62
N ILE A 151 -33.94 -31.52 40.41
CA ILE A 151 -32.48 -31.51 40.15
C ILE A 151 -31.85 -30.28 40.82
N SER A 152 -31.48 -30.42 42.09
CA SER A 152 -30.75 -29.42 42.87
C SER A 152 -29.22 -29.41 42.60
N CYS A 153 -28.73 -29.88 41.45
CA CYS A 153 -27.30 -30.27 41.36
C CYS A 153 -26.48 -29.96 40.10
N LEU A 154 -26.94 -29.16 39.14
CA LEU A 154 -26.02 -28.70 38.08
C LEU A 154 -26.28 -27.25 37.74
N PHE A 155 -25.47 -26.37 38.31
CA PHE A 155 -24.75 -25.27 37.62
C PHE A 155 -24.10 -24.38 38.68
N SER A 156 -23.16 -24.96 39.44
CA SER A 156 -22.11 -24.23 40.13
C SER A 156 -20.90 -24.15 39.21
N GLN A 157 -20.90 -23.23 38.23
CA GLN A 157 -19.63 -22.75 37.69
C GLN A 157 -19.81 -21.39 36.98
N GLN A 158 -19.35 -20.37 37.69
CA GLN A 158 -18.53 -19.26 37.19
C GLN A 158 -19.04 -18.49 35.96
N ASN A 159 -19.65 -17.33 36.20
CA ASN A 159 -19.47 -16.21 35.29
C ASN A 159 -19.62 -14.88 36.06
N SER A 160 -18.49 -14.28 36.42
CA SER A 160 -18.40 -12.99 37.08
C SER A 160 -18.35 -11.86 36.04
N HIS A 161 -19.39 -11.71 35.22
CA HIS A 161 -19.67 -10.46 34.45
C HIS A 161 -21.08 -10.47 33.80
N VAL A 162 -22.13 -10.78 34.57
CA VAL A 162 -23.49 -10.99 34.02
C VAL A 162 -24.39 -9.79 34.30
N HIS A 163 -24.03 -8.61 33.78
CA HIS A 163 -24.89 -7.41 33.82
C HIS A 163 -25.49 -7.00 32.47
N LYS A 164 -25.16 -7.69 31.36
CA LYS A 164 -25.76 -7.47 30.02
C LYS A 164 -26.54 -8.70 29.56
N VAL A 165 -27.58 -9.06 30.30
CA VAL A 165 -28.48 -10.14 29.87
C VAL A 165 -29.80 -9.54 29.44
N ASN A 166 -30.36 -10.05 28.34
CA ASN A 166 -31.64 -9.64 27.76
C ASN A 166 -31.63 -8.35 26.91
N GLN A 167 -30.47 -7.98 26.34
CA GLN A 167 -30.37 -6.83 25.43
C GLN A 167 -29.99 -7.29 24.01
N PRO A 168 -30.65 -6.78 22.95
CA PRO A 168 -30.23 -7.04 21.57
C PRO A 168 -28.83 -6.46 21.32
N SER A 169 -27.94 -7.27 20.75
CA SER A 169 -26.60 -6.88 20.31
C SER A 169 -26.51 -7.05 18.80
N TYR A 170 -25.99 -6.06 18.09
CA TYR A 170 -25.72 -6.16 16.66
C TYR A 170 -24.26 -6.53 16.47
N LEU A 171 -24.00 -7.63 15.79
CA LEU A 171 -22.67 -8.01 15.32
C LEU A 171 -22.49 -7.47 13.91
N ILE A 172 -21.47 -6.66 13.69
CA ILE A 172 -21.15 -6.04 12.41
C ILE A 172 -19.77 -6.51 11.97
N SER A 173 -19.70 -6.92 10.71
CA SER A 173 -18.52 -7.44 10.05
C SER A 173 -18.27 -6.61 8.80
N LEU A 174 -17.23 -5.79 8.85
CA LEU A 174 -16.80 -4.96 7.72
C LEU A 174 -15.68 -5.68 6.98
N ASN A 175 -15.84 -5.90 5.69
CA ASN A 175 -14.75 -6.34 4.83
C ASN A 175 -13.99 -5.10 4.33
N THR A 176 -12.68 -5.10 4.52
CA THR A 176 -11.79 -4.04 4.06
C THR A 176 -10.79 -4.58 3.06
N GLU A 177 -10.44 -3.78 2.07
CA GLU A 177 -9.44 -4.12 1.07
C GLU A 177 -8.33 -3.06 1.04
N LYS A 178 -7.09 -3.55 1.00
CA LYS A 178 -5.88 -2.74 0.82
C LYS A 178 -4.94 -3.42 -0.17
N GLY A 179 -4.72 -2.81 -1.33
CA GLY A 179 -3.75 -3.30 -2.33
C GLY A 179 -3.98 -4.78 -2.72
N GLY A 180 -5.24 -5.21 -2.87
CA GLY A 180 -5.61 -6.59 -3.19
C GLY A 180 -5.60 -7.58 -2.02
N THR A 181 -5.26 -7.13 -0.80
CA THR A 181 -5.40 -7.94 0.42
C THR A 181 -6.72 -7.62 1.11
N SER A 182 -7.55 -8.66 1.31
CA SER A 182 -8.82 -8.56 2.03
C SER A 182 -8.62 -8.85 3.52
N SER A 183 -9.15 -7.98 4.38
CA SER A 183 -9.23 -8.12 5.83
C SER A 183 -10.68 -7.97 6.29
N HIS A 184 -11.00 -8.43 7.49
CA HIS A 184 -12.33 -8.26 8.07
C HIS A 184 -12.24 -7.69 9.48
N ILE A 185 -13.13 -6.75 9.81
CA ILE A 185 -13.23 -6.11 11.13
C ILE A 185 -14.59 -6.51 11.72
N ASN A 186 -14.57 -7.22 12.85
CA ASN A 186 -15.78 -7.65 13.54
C ASN A 186 -15.92 -6.90 14.86
N PHE A 187 -17.07 -6.28 15.10
CA PHE A 187 -17.38 -5.67 16.39
C PHE A 187 -18.85 -5.85 16.73
N ASN A 188 -19.15 -5.80 18.04
CA ASN A 188 -20.53 -5.77 18.52
C ASN A 188 -20.91 -4.35 18.97
N CYS A 189 -22.17 -3.99 18.81
CA CYS A 189 -22.68 -2.70 19.25
C CYS A 189 -24.15 -2.78 19.69
N THR A 190 -24.56 -1.85 20.55
CA THR A 190 -25.98 -1.65 20.90
C THR A 190 -26.72 -0.88 19.79
N MET A 191 -28.05 -0.81 19.89
CA MET A 191 -28.87 -0.01 18.96
C MET A 191 -28.44 1.46 18.92
N GLU A 192 -28.17 2.07 20.08
CA GLU A 192 -27.77 3.48 20.18
C GLU A 192 -26.40 3.72 19.51
N GLN A 193 -25.44 2.81 19.73
CA GLN A 193 -24.12 2.88 19.09
C GLN A 193 -24.21 2.71 17.58
N LEU A 194 -25.10 1.83 17.10
CA LEU A 194 -25.34 1.64 15.67
C LEU A 194 -25.95 2.90 15.03
N GLN A 195 -26.93 3.52 15.69
CA GLN A 195 -27.54 4.76 15.22
C GLN A 195 -26.52 5.91 15.14
N ASP A 196 -25.66 6.05 16.16
CA ASP A 196 -24.58 7.05 16.16
C ASP A 196 -23.58 6.81 15.03
N LEU A 197 -23.18 5.55 14.81
CA LEU A 197 -22.26 5.18 13.72
C LEU A 197 -22.83 5.54 12.35
N VAL A 198 -24.07 5.15 12.06
CA VAL A 198 -24.74 5.44 10.78
C VAL A 198 -24.95 6.96 10.61
N GLY A 199 -25.28 7.67 11.70
CA GLY A 199 -25.39 9.12 11.70
C GLY A 199 -24.09 9.80 11.29
N LYS A 200 -22.98 9.44 11.93
CA LYS A 200 -21.64 9.96 11.62
C LYS A 200 -21.21 9.64 10.18
N MET A 201 -21.49 8.44 9.69
CA MET A 201 -21.20 8.07 8.29
C MET A 201 -21.98 8.94 7.30
N LYS A 202 -23.27 9.21 7.59
CA LYS A 202 -24.12 10.07 6.74
C LYS A 202 -23.62 11.52 6.74
N ASP A 203 -23.18 12.02 7.88
CA ASP A 203 -22.64 13.38 7.98
C ASP A 203 -21.29 13.51 7.26
N ALA A 204 -20.43 12.49 7.36
CA ALA A 204 -19.19 12.42 6.59
C ALA A 204 -19.45 12.40 5.08
N ALA A 205 -20.43 11.62 4.61
CA ALA A 205 -20.83 11.58 3.20
C ALA A 205 -21.30 12.96 2.69
N LYS A 206 -22.17 13.64 3.46
CA LYS A 206 -22.61 15.01 3.13
C LYS A 206 -21.45 16.01 3.13
N SER A 207 -20.49 15.86 4.05
CA SER A 207 -19.30 16.73 4.09
C SER A 207 -18.44 16.55 2.83
N LEU A 208 -18.32 15.31 2.33
CA LEU A 208 -17.61 15.02 1.10
C LEU A 208 -18.31 15.64 -0.11
N GLU A 209 -19.63 15.50 -0.23
CA GLU A 209 -20.43 16.10 -1.31
C GLU A 209 -20.24 17.62 -1.42
N ARG A 210 -20.20 18.33 -0.27
CA ARG A 210 -19.93 19.78 -0.25
C ARG A 210 -18.52 20.12 -0.71
N ALA A 211 -17.53 19.32 -0.33
CA ALA A 211 -16.14 19.55 -0.71
C ALA A 211 -15.90 19.30 -2.21
N THR A 212 -16.66 18.40 -2.83
CA THR A 212 -16.58 18.14 -4.28
C THR A 212 -17.29 19.18 -5.16
N GLN A 213 -18.15 20.02 -4.57
CA GLN A 213 -18.88 21.10 -5.27
C GLN A 213 -18.23 22.48 -5.12
N ALA A 214 -17.17 22.59 -4.32
CA ALA A 214 -16.36 23.79 -4.12
C ALA A 214 -15.16 23.79 -5.06
#